data_AF-A0AAE0FRS3-F1
#
_entry.id   AF-A0AAE0FRS3-F1
#
_cell.length_a   1.000
_cell.length_b   1.000
_cell.length_c   1.000
_cell.angle_alpha   90.00
_cell.angle_beta   90.00
_cell.angle_gamma   90.00
#
_symmetry.space_group_name_H-M   'P 1'
#
loop_
_entity.id
_entity.type
_entity.pdbx_description
1 polymer ?
#
loop_
_entity_poly.entity_id
_entity_poly.type
_entity_poly.pdbx_seq_one_letter_code
_entity_poly.pdbx_strand_id
1 'polypeptide(L)'
;MRGVTPAADLVSSGQGGGQLRPYLLSPQVIAEPYSLPPKLTIVSLFSIDRWRLRGKWALGWLKSAYALAKLKRALDFDLLTFRDKEVRELYEELNKMQSGYSHNELRDMVTPPMFTQLRRLHLVLGRERFGNEILD
;
A
#
# COMPACT_ATOMS: atom_id res chain seq x y z
N MET A 1 10.46 -20.92 22.53
CA MET A 1 9.43 -20.44 23.49
C MET A 1 9.88 -19.06 23.95
N ARG A 2 9.15 -17.95 23.88
CA ARG A 2 7.70 -17.64 23.82
C ARG A 2 7.51 -16.40 22.93
N GLY A 3 6.44 -16.38 22.12
CA GLY A 3 5.98 -15.17 21.45
C GLY A 3 5.31 -14.25 22.47
N VAL A 4 5.62 -12.95 22.40
CA VAL A 4 4.95 -11.92 23.19
C VAL A 4 4.10 -11.12 22.24
N THR A 5 2.83 -11.48 22.14
CA THR A 5 1.76 -10.61 21.65
C THR A 5 1.51 -9.54 22.71
N PRO A 6 1.66 -8.23 22.44
CA PRO A 6 1.13 -7.25 23.36
C PRO A 6 -0.38 -7.15 23.14
N ALA A 7 -1.12 -7.43 24.21
CA ALA A 7 -2.54 -7.19 24.32
C ALA A 7 -2.84 -5.70 24.13
N ALA A 8 -3.89 -5.41 23.37
CA ALA A 8 -4.54 -4.12 23.38
C ALA A 8 -5.18 -3.92 24.76
N ASP A 9 -4.55 -3.11 25.60
CA ASP A 9 -5.16 -2.03 26.38
C ASP A 9 -4.27 -1.59 27.55
N LEU A 10 -4.08 -0.27 27.62
CA LEU A 10 -3.87 0.54 28.82
C LEU A 10 -2.80 0.12 29.85
N VAL A 11 -1.61 0.74 29.83
CA VAL A 11 -0.96 1.25 31.06
C VAL A 11 -0.09 2.47 30.73
N SER A 12 -0.57 3.66 31.08
CA SER A 12 0.29 4.83 31.33
C SER A 12 0.60 4.88 32.83
N SER A 13 1.83 4.54 33.23
CA SER A 13 2.48 5.07 34.44
C SER A 13 3.86 4.44 34.65
N GLY A 14 4.84 5.27 35.03
CA GLY A 14 6.02 4.83 35.78
C GLY A 14 7.38 4.95 35.09
N GLN A 15 8.02 6.12 35.31
CA GLN A 15 9.47 6.38 35.42
C GLN A 15 10.49 5.30 35.01
N GLY A 16 11.39 5.70 34.09
CA GLY A 16 12.71 5.07 33.91
C GLY A 16 12.91 4.44 32.53
N GLY A 17 13.29 5.25 31.54
CA GLY A 17 13.63 4.76 30.21
C GLY A 17 13.35 5.83 29.18
N GLY A 18 14.39 6.24 28.44
CA GLY A 18 14.25 7.23 27.37
C GLY A 18 13.05 6.92 26.51
N GLN A 19 12.19 7.92 26.30
CA GLN A 19 10.96 7.80 25.54
C GLN A 19 11.34 7.53 24.07
N LEU A 20 11.58 6.26 23.74
CA LEU A 20 11.86 5.81 22.38
C LEU A 20 10.59 6.06 21.58
N ARG A 21 10.57 7.16 20.83
CA ARG A 21 9.51 7.45 19.88
C ARG A 21 9.66 6.44 18.74
N PRO A 22 8.67 5.56 18.50
CA PRO A 22 8.75 4.64 17.38
C PRO A 22 8.72 5.46 16.08
N TYR A 23 9.81 5.43 15.32
CA TYR A 23 9.85 5.98 13.97
C TYR A 23 9.21 4.96 13.04
N LEU A 24 8.04 5.31 12.48
CA LEU A 24 7.39 4.50 11.46
C LEU A 24 7.99 4.84 10.09
N LEU A 25 8.61 3.86 9.44
CA LEU A 25 9.17 3.99 8.09
C LEU A 25 8.10 4.23 7.01
N SER A 26 6.89 3.70 7.20
CA SER A 26 5.79 3.83 6.24
C SER A 26 4.48 4.15 6.93
N PRO A 27 3.61 5.00 6.33
CA PRO A 27 2.24 5.15 6.80
C PRO A 27 1.52 3.80 6.71
N GLN A 28 0.76 3.45 7.75
CA GLN A 28 0.02 2.18 7.79
C GLN A 28 -1.30 2.23 6.99
N VAL A 29 -1.75 3.43 6.62
CA VAL A 29 -3.06 3.67 6.00
C VAL A 29 -2.88 4.52 4.75
N ILE A 30 -3.58 4.13 3.68
CA ILE A 30 -3.71 4.91 2.46
C ILE A 30 -4.66 6.08 2.78
N ALA A 31 -4.14 7.31 2.73
CA ALA A 31 -4.91 8.50 3.10
C ALA A 31 -6.09 8.76 2.15
N GLU A 32 -5.91 8.53 0.85
CA GLU A 32 -6.95 8.69 -0.16
C GLU A 32 -6.94 7.46 -1.09
N PRO A 33 -7.94 6.54 -0.98
CA PRO A 33 -8.01 5.39 -1.88
C PRO A 33 -8.34 5.85 -3.31
N TYR A 34 -7.69 5.23 -4.30
CA TYR A 34 -7.96 5.53 -5.70
C TYR A 34 -9.37 5.06 -6.10
N SER A 35 -10.18 5.97 -6.62
CA SER A 35 -11.47 5.66 -7.23
C SER A 35 -11.38 5.67 -8.76
N LEU A 36 -12.23 4.90 -9.43
CA LEU A 36 -12.36 4.92 -10.90
C LEU A 36 -13.26 6.06 -11.37
N PRO A 37 -12.91 6.76 -12.48
CA PRO A 37 -13.72 7.86 -13.00
C PRO A 37 -15.13 7.39 -13.36
N PRO A 38 -16.17 8.19 -13.07
CA PRO A 38 -17.55 7.85 -13.40
C PRO A 38 -17.69 7.76 -14.92
N LYS A 39 -18.37 6.71 -15.40
CA LYS A 39 -18.72 6.57 -16.82
C LYS A 39 -19.62 7.73 -17.24
N LEU A 40 -19.15 8.56 -18.16
CA LEU A 40 -19.90 9.71 -18.67
C LEU A 40 -20.79 9.27 -19.84
N THR A 41 -22.10 9.45 -19.70
CA THR A 41 -23.09 9.30 -20.77
C THR A 41 -23.44 10.67 -21.36
N ILE A 42 -23.76 10.79 -22.65
CA ILE A 42 -23.98 12.10 -23.31
C ILE A 42 -25.15 12.88 -22.66
N VAL A 43 -26.16 12.17 -22.16
CA VAL A 43 -27.31 12.73 -21.40
C VAL A 43 -26.90 13.34 -20.04
N SER A 44 -25.66 13.14 -19.59
CA SER A 44 -25.16 13.52 -18.26
C SER A 44 -24.71 14.97 -18.11
N LEU A 45 -24.74 15.77 -19.19
CA LEU A 45 -24.24 17.16 -19.20
C LEU A 45 -25.17 18.15 -18.49
N PHE A 46 -26.47 17.83 -18.35
CA PHE A 46 -27.49 18.75 -17.82
C PHE A 46 -27.88 18.55 -16.34
N SER A 47 -27.32 17.56 -15.62
CA SER A 47 -27.66 17.33 -14.21
C SER A 47 -26.68 18.03 -13.24
N ILE A 48 -27.21 18.87 -12.34
CA ILE A 48 -26.44 19.64 -11.33
C ILE A 48 -25.65 18.73 -10.37
N ASP A 49 -26.23 17.59 -9.97
CA ASP A 49 -25.54 16.63 -9.10
C ASP A 49 -24.32 15.98 -9.77
N ARG A 50 -24.35 15.83 -11.09
CA ARG A 50 -23.20 15.31 -11.85
C ARG A 50 -22.10 16.36 -12.04
N TRP A 51 -22.43 17.65 -12.06
CA TRP A 51 -21.45 18.74 -12.00
C TRP A 51 -20.70 18.76 -10.66
N ARG A 52 -21.39 18.51 -9.54
CA ARG A 52 -20.74 18.34 -8.23
C ARG A 52 -19.78 17.16 -8.22
N LEU A 53 -20.17 16.03 -8.85
CA LEU A 53 -19.26 14.89 -9.04
C LEU A 53 -18.03 15.32 -9.86
N ARG A 54 -18.23 15.95 -11.02
CA ARG A 54 -17.12 16.43 -11.87
C ARG A 54 -16.16 17.36 -11.12
N GLY A 55 -16.69 18.25 -10.27
CA GLY A 55 -15.89 19.13 -9.42
C GLY A 55 -15.02 18.36 -8.42
N LYS A 56 -15.59 17.34 -7.75
CA LYS A 56 -14.82 16.45 -6.85
C LYS A 56 -13.71 15.71 -7.60
N TRP A 57 -13.99 15.25 -8.82
CA TRP A 57 -12.99 14.62 -9.68
C TRP A 57 -11.88 15.59 -10.07
N ALA A 58 -12.21 16.78 -10.55
CA ALA A 58 -11.23 17.80 -10.91
C ALA A 58 -10.32 18.17 -9.72
N LEU A 59 -10.89 18.28 -8.52
CA LEU A 59 -10.12 18.48 -7.29
C LEU A 59 -9.17 17.31 -7.00
N GLY A 60 -9.59 16.06 -7.21
CA GLY A 60 -8.74 14.89 -7.10
C GLY A 60 -7.55 14.95 -8.08
N TRP A 61 -7.82 15.27 -9.34
CA TRP A 61 -6.77 15.47 -10.35
C TRP A 61 -5.80 16.59 -9.97
N LEU A 62 -6.31 17.71 -9.45
CA LEU A 62 -5.48 18.83 -9.00
C LEU A 62 -4.59 18.44 -7.82
N LYS A 63 -5.13 17.71 -6.84
CA LYS A 63 -4.33 17.17 -5.71
C LYS A 63 -3.23 16.24 -6.21
N SER A 64 -3.54 15.34 -7.15
CA SER A 64 -2.53 14.45 -7.76
C SER A 64 -1.45 15.24 -8.51
N ALA A 65 -1.83 16.24 -9.29
CA ALA A 65 -0.90 17.10 -10.00
C ALA A 65 0.00 17.90 -9.03
N TYR A 66 -0.57 18.44 -7.95
CA TYR A 66 0.18 19.11 -6.90
C TYR A 66 1.16 18.18 -6.19
N ALA A 67 0.74 16.96 -5.87
CA ALA A 67 1.60 15.95 -5.27
C ALA A 67 2.78 15.60 -6.21
N LEU A 68 2.52 15.42 -7.51
CA LEU A 68 3.56 15.18 -8.52
C LEU A 68 4.52 16.37 -8.62
N ALA A 69 4.03 17.60 -8.62
CA ALA A 69 4.86 18.80 -8.63
C ALA A 69 5.75 18.89 -7.38
N LYS A 70 5.20 18.54 -6.21
CA LYS A 70 5.95 18.50 -4.96
C LYS A 70 7.04 17.42 -4.98
N LEU A 71 6.75 16.24 -5.53
CA LEU A 71 7.72 15.16 -5.71
C LEU A 71 8.84 15.56 -6.68
N LYS A 72 8.48 16.15 -7.82
CA LYS A 72 9.45 16.64 -8.80
C LYS A 72 10.40 17.68 -8.18
N ARG A 73 9.88 18.58 -7.36
CA ARG A 73 10.70 19.59 -6.66
C ARG A 73 11.64 18.99 -5.62
N ALA A 74 11.24 17.89 -4.97
CA ALA A 74 11.99 17.32 -3.85
C ALA A 74 13.02 16.26 -4.28
N LEU A 75 12.74 15.47 -5.32
CA LEU A 75 13.52 14.29 -5.70
C LEU A 75 13.83 14.16 -7.20
N ASP A 76 13.60 15.22 -7.99
CA ASP A 76 13.73 15.20 -9.47
C ASP A 76 12.98 14.03 -10.13
N PHE A 77 11.80 13.73 -9.58
CA PHE A 77 11.00 12.55 -9.92
C PHE A 77 10.42 12.64 -11.34
N ASP A 78 10.63 11.59 -12.13
CA ASP A 78 9.97 11.37 -13.43
C ASP A 78 8.93 10.25 -13.36
N LEU A 79 7.68 10.61 -13.67
CA LEU A 79 6.54 9.69 -13.58
C LEU A 79 6.59 8.57 -14.63
N LEU A 80 7.08 8.87 -15.83
CA LEU A 80 7.11 7.91 -16.94
C LEU A 80 8.12 6.79 -16.65
N THR A 81 9.34 7.17 -16.25
CA THR A 81 10.39 6.24 -15.88
C THR A 81 9.98 5.39 -14.67
N PHE A 82 9.41 6.02 -13.63
CA PHE A 82 8.91 5.32 -12.45
C PHE A 82 7.87 4.26 -12.81
N ARG A 83 6.85 4.64 -13.60
CA ARG A 83 5.73 3.74 -13.95
C ARG A 83 6.19 2.56 -14.79
N ASP A 84 7.00 2.82 -15.82
CA ASP A 84 7.26 1.84 -16.87
C ASP A 84 8.45 0.91 -16.54
N LYS A 85 9.44 1.40 -15.78
CA LYS A 85 10.63 0.63 -15.42
C LYS A 85 10.63 0.24 -13.94
N GLU A 86 10.70 1.21 -13.05
CA GLU A 86 10.99 0.96 -11.63
C GLU A 86 9.91 0.12 -10.94
N VAL A 87 8.63 0.43 -11.19
CA VAL A 87 7.51 -0.35 -10.61
C VAL A 87 7.48 -1.77 -11.16
N ARG A 88 7.79 -1.95 -12.45
CA ARG A 88 7.78 -3.27 -13.09
C ARG A 88 8.92 -4.13 -12.59
N GLU A 89 10.14 -3.58 -12.54
CA GLU A 89 11.33 -4.25 -12.03
C GLU A 89 11.13 -4.68 -10.57
N LEU A 90 10.64 -3.76 -9.72
CA LEU A 90 10.32 -4.08 -8.32
C LEU A 90 9.31 -5.23 -8.21
N TYR A 91 8.27 -5.23 -9.05
CA TYR A 91 7.27 -6.30 -9.04
C TYR A 91 7.85 -7.65 -9.48
N GLU A 92 8.70 -7.66 -10.52
CA GLU A 92 9.37 -8.86 -11.00
C GLU A 92 10.35 -9.42 -9.95
N GLU A 93 11.11 -8.56 -9.27
CA GLU A 93 12.00 -8.95 -8.17
C GLU A 93 11.23 -9.50 -6.96
N LEU A 94 10.11 -8.87 -6.60
CA LEU A 94 9.23 -9.35 -5.53
C LEU A 94 8.70 -10.76 -5.80
N ASN A 95 8.26 -11.03 -7.03
CA ASN A 95 7.79 -12.36 -7.40
C ASN A 95 8.92 -13.40 -7.35
N LYS A 96 10.13 -13.03 -7.80
CA LYS A 96 11.32 -13.90 -7.71
C LYS A 96 11.64 -14.24 -6.25
N MET A 97 11.74 -13.24 -5.36
CA MET A 97 12.03 -13.46 -3.93
C MET A 97 10.92 -14.26 -3.22
N GLN A 98 9.66 -14.03 -3.59
CA GLN A 98 8.53 -14.80 -3.07
C GLN A 98 8.61 -16.28 -3.46
N SER A 99 9.14 -16.60 -4.64
CA SER A 99 9.39 -17.98 -5.09
C SER A 99 10.70 -18.60 -4.54
N GLY A 100 11.71 -17.77 -4.27
CA GLY A 100 13.07 -18.17 -3.87
C GLY A 100 13.32 -18.30 -2.36
N TYR A 101 12.30 -18.10 -1.52
CA TYR A 101 12.36 -18.24 -0.05
C TYR A 101 13.27 -17.26 0.74
N SER A 102 13.77 -16.16 0.15
CA SER A 102 14.59 -15.16 0.88
C SER A 102 13.74 -14.13 1.65
N HIS A 103 13.37 -14.47 2.89
CA HIS A 103 12.47 -13.65 3.71
C HIS A 103 13.08 -12.35 4.24
N ASN A 104 14.41 -12.29 4.42
CA ASN A 104 15.10 -11.11 4.93
C ASN A 104 15.17 -10.03 3.84
N GLU A 105 15.55 -10.40 2.62
CA GLU A 105 15.61 -9.50 1.47
C GLU A 105 14.22 -8.94 1.12
N LEU A 106 13.18 -9.78 1.21
CA LEU A 106 11.80 -9.35 1.00
C LEU A 106 11.34 -8.29 2.02
N ARG A 107 11.83 -8.38 3.27
CA ARG A 107 11.49 -7.42 4.33
C ARG A 107 12.13 -6.06 4.09
N ASP A 108 13.31 -6.02 3.47
CA ASP A 108 14.02 -4.78 3.19
C ASP A 108 13.44 -4.04 1.96
N MET A 109 12.89 -4.78 1.00
CA MET A 109 12.25 -4.18 -0.19
C MET A 109 10.80 -3.74 0.04
N VAL A 110 10.09 -4.37 0.97
CA VAL A 110 8.65 -4.15 1.15
C VAL A 110 8.36 -3.42 2.45
N THR A 111 7.36 -2.54 2.43
CA THR A 111 6.90 -1.89 3.66
C THR A 111 6.39 -2.93 4.68
N PRO A 112 6.62 -2.72 5.99
CA PRO A 112 6.16 -3.64 7.03
C PRO A 112 4.70 -4.10 6.92
N PRO A 113 3.69 -3.22 6.65
CA PRO A 113 2.31 -3.67 6.47
C PRO A 113 2.14 -4.59 5.25
N MET A 114 2.78 -4.27 4.12
CA MET A 114 2.65 -5.09 2.91
C MET A 114 3.33 -6.46 3.07
N PHE A 115 4.45 -6.54 3.79
CA PHE A 115 5.09 -7.82 4.13
C PHE A 115 4.15 -8.75 4.93
N THR A 116 3.43 -8.20 5.91
CA THR A 116 2.45 -8.99 6.69
C THR A 116 1.30 -9.50 5.82
N GLN A 117 0.87 -8.71 4.84
CA GLN A 117 -0.18 -9.10 3.89
C GLN A 117 0.29 -10.17 2.91
N LEU A 118 1.50 -10.03 2.34
CA LEU A 118 2.10 -11.04 1.46
C LEU A 118 2.22 -12.39 2.16
N ARG A 119 2.70 -12.40 3.40
CA ARG A 119 2.80 -13.62 4.21
C ARG A 119 1.43 -14.24 4.46
N ARG A 120 0.42 -13.44 4.78
CA ARG A 120 -0.96 -13.92 4.95
C ARG A 120 -1.48 -14.55 3.66
N LEU A 121 -1.28 -13.91 2.51
CA LEU A 121 -1.70 -14.43 1.21
C LEU A 121 -1.00 -15.73 0.86
N HIS A 122 0.31 -15.83 1.12
CA HIS A 122 1.06 -17.07 0.90
C HIS A 122 0.52 -18.22 1.76
N LEU A 123 0.18 -17.97 3.03
CA LEU A 123 -0.42 -18.99 3.90
C LEU A 123 -1.81 -19.44 3.42
N VAL A 124 -2.62 -18.52 2.91
CA VAL A 124 -3.94 -18.83 2.35
C VAL A 124 -3.80 -19.65 1.07
N LEU A 125 -2.95 -19.21 0.14
CA LEU A 125 -2.72 -19.91 -1.13
C LEU A 125 -2.04 -21.26 -0.95
N GLY A 126 -1.10 -21.38 -0.01
CA GLY A 126 -0.50 -22.66 0.37
C GLY A 126 -1.53 -23.62 0.94
N ARG A 127 -2.45 -23.13 1.79
CA ARG A 127 -3.55 -23.94 2.33
C ARG A 127 -4.51 -24.42 1.23
N GLU A 128 -4.78 -23.62 0.20
CA GLU A 128 -5.64 -24.04 -0.91
C GLU A 128 -4.95 -25.02 -1.87
N ARG A 129 -3.65 -24.85 -2.12
CA ARG A 129 -2.89 -25.79 -2.98
C ARG A 129 -2.68 -27.15 -2.32
N PHE A 130 -2.26 -27.19 -1.05
CA PHE A 130 -2.03 -28.44 -0.33
C PHE A 130 -3.30 -29.04 0.31
N GLY A 131 -4.36 -28.24 0.49
CA GLY A 131 -5.65 -28.73 0.99
C GLY A 131 -6.43 -29.56 -0.03
N ASN A 132 -6.21 -29.33 -1.33
CA ASN A 132 -6.82 -30.11 -2.40
C ASN A 132 -6.03 -31.37 -2.75
N GLU A 133 -4.75 -31.46 -2.42
CA GLU A 133 -3.92 -32.65 -2.65
C GLU A 133 -4.08 -33.75 -1.58
N ILE A 134 -4.86 -33.49 -0.51
CA ILE A 134 -5.12 -34.46 0.57
C ILE A 134 -6.50 -35.14 0.39
N LEU A 135 -7.22 -34.84 -0.70
CA LEU A 135 -8.56 -35.38 -0.98
C LEU A 135 -8.66 -36.25 -2.25
N ASP A 136 -7.53 -36.57 -2.89
CA ASP A 136 -7.46 -37.60 -3.95
C ASP A 136 -6.68 -38.85 -3.48
#